data_AF-A0A531LKF6-F1
#
_entry.id   AF-A0A531LKF6-F1
#
_cell.length_a   1.000
_cell.length_b   1.000
_cell.length_c   1.000
_cell.angle_alpha   90.00
_cell.angle_beta   90.00
_cell.angle_gamma   90.00
#
_symmetry.space_group_name_H-M   'P 1'
#
loop_
_entity.id
_entity.type
_entity.pdbx_description
1 polymer ?
#
loop_
_entity_poly.entity_id
_entity_poly.type
_entity_poly.pdbx_seq_one_letter_code
_entity_poly.pdbx_strand_id
1 'polypeptide(L)'
;VETVLKGHEPFPALAVDRHWNLVSANAAIAPFLADVGEASLLTPPVNVLRLSLHPGGIAPRIVNLQEWRTHLIERLKRQNDATG
;
A
#
# COMPACT_ATOMS: atom_id res chain seq x y z
N VAL A 1 4.51 9.25 -14.13
CA VAL A 1 3.84 8.42 -13.10
C VAL A 1 2.33 8.66 -13.12
N GLU A 2 1.87 9.92 -13.06
CA GLU A 2 0.44 10.26 -13.07
C GLU A 2 -0.36 9.69 -14.26
N THR A 3 0.15 9.80 -15.50
CA THR A 3 -0.51 9.24 -16.69
C THR A 3 -0.73 7.72 -16.59
N VAL A 4 0.26 7.01 -16.03
CA VAL A 4 0.18 5.55 -15.83
C VAL A 4 -0.85 5.24 -14.75
N LEU A 5 -0.79 5.93 -13.60
CA LEU A 5 -1.75 5.74 -12.50
C LEU A 5 -3.20 6.04 -12.92
N LYS A 6 -3.41 7.11 -13.69
CA LYS A 6 -4.72 7.46 -14.25
C LYS A 6 -5.20 6.44 -15.27
N GLY A 7 -4.30 5.89 -16.08
CA GLY A 7 -4.62 4.82 -17.03
C GLY A 7 -5.12 3.53 -16.38
N HIS A 8 -4.85 3.33 -15.08
CA HIS A 8 -5.41 2.21 -14.31
C HIS A 8 -6.84 2.44 -13.83
N GLU A 9 -7.40 3.65 -13.89
CA GLU A 9 -8.77 3.89 -13.47
C GLU A 9 -9.77 3.06 -14.30
N PRO A 10 -10.81 2.47 -13.68
CA PRO A 10 -11.26 2.65 -12.30
C PRO A 10 -10.57 1.75 -11.26
N PHE A 11 -9.50 1.02 -11.63
CA PHE A 11 -8.79 0.15 -10.71
C PHE A 11 -7.83 0.94 -9.80
N PRO A 12 -7.76 0.61 -8.50
CA PRO A 12 -6.86 1.25 -7.54
C PRO A 12 -5.38 1.06 -7.92
N ALA A 13 -4.60 2.15 -7.93
CA ALA A 13 -3.16 2.12 -8.22
C ALA A 13 -2.35 3.08 -7.33
N LEU A 14 -1.15 2.64 -6.93
CA LEU A 14 -0.20 3.36 -6.07
C LEU A 14 1.20 3.36 -6.68
N ALA A 15 1.92 4.47 -6.55
CA ALA A 15 3.35 4.58 -6.78
C ALA A 15 4.08 4.76 -5.44
N VAL A 16 5.16 4.03 -5.23
CA VAL A 16 5.93 4.03 -3.98
C VAL A 16 7.42 4.23 -4.22
N ASP A 17 8.14 4.77 -3.24
CA ASP A 17 9.60 4.87 -3.26
C ASP A 17 10.27 3.54 -2.86
N ARG A 18 11.61 3.53 -2.79
CA ARG A 18 12.39 2.35 -2.41
C ARG A 18 12.11 1.85 -0.98
N HIS A 19 11.60 2.72 -0.12
CA HIS A 19 11.26 2.45 1.28
C HIS A 19 9.78 2.16 1.47
N TRP A 20 9.04 1.97 0.37
CA TRP A 20 7.59 1.74 0.37
C TRP A 20 6.76 2.91 0.89
N ASN A 21 7.29 4.13 0.87
CA ASN A 21 6.49 5.33 1.13
C ASN A 21 5.67 5.68 -0.11
N LEU A 22 4.41 6.06 0.09
CA LEU A 22 3.52 6.54 -0.94
C LEU A 22 4.08 7.81 -1.60
N VAL A 23 4.26 7.75 -2.91
CA VAL A 23 4.65 8.90 -3.75
C VAL A 23 3.43 9.51 -4.43
N SER A 24 2.54 8.67 -4.97
CA SER A 24 1.33 9.10 -5.66
C SER A 24 0.30 7.97 -5.73
N ALA A 25 -0.98 8.31 -5.86
CA ALA A 25 -2.11 7.39 -5.97
C ALA A 25 -3.12 7.94 -6.98
N ASN A 26 -3.87 7.05 -7.63
CA ASN A 26 -5.04 7.50 -8.41
C ASN A 26 -6.27 7.70 -7.53
N ALA A 27 -7.34 8.29 -8.08
CA ALA A 27 -8.54 8.61 -7.32
C ALA A 27 -9.28 7.36 -6.80
N ALA A 28 -9.10 6.21 -7.46
CA ALA A 28 -9.72 4.95 -7.09
C ALA A 28 -9.24 4.38 -5.74
N ILE A 29 -8.19 4.95 -5.14
CA ILE A 29 -7.71 4.58 -3.78
C ILE A 29 -8.60 5.13 -2.66
N ALA A 30 -9.32 6.22 -2.88
CA ALA A 30 -10.05 6.92 -1.82
C ALA A 30 -10.99 6.01 -0.99
N PRO A 31 -11.78 5.09 -1.58
CA PRO A 31 -12.64 4.18 -0.81
C PRO A 31 -11.88 3.22 0.13
N PHE A 32 -10.63 2.88 -0.21
CA PHE A 32 -9.80 2.02 0.64
C PHE A 32 -9.28 2.76 1.86
N LEU A 33 -9.03 4.08 1.74
CA LEU A 33 -8.51 4.92 2.83
C LEU A 33 -9.59 5.45 3.76
N ALA A 34 -10.84 5.55 3.29
CA ALA A 34 -11.96 6.12 4.04
C ALA A 34 -12.24 5.38 5.37
N ASP A 35 -11.97 4.06 5.42
CA ASP A 35 -12.27 3.22 6.58
C ASP A 35 -11.02 2.89 7.41
N VAL A 36 -9.93 3.65 7.27
CA VAL A 36 -8.72 3.48 8.09
C VAL A 36 -9.02 3.97 9.52
N GLY A 37 -8.97 3.05 10.47
CA GLY A 37 -9.32 3.33 11.87
C GLY A 37 -8.29 4.19 12.61
N GLU A 38 -7.03 4.18 12.17
CA GLU A 38 -5.96 4.97 12.76
C GLU A 38 -5.43 6.03 11.79
N ALA A 39 -5.88 7.28 11.96
CA ALA A 39 -5.53 8.40 11.08
C ALA A 39 -4.01 8.70 11.03
N SER A 40 -3.25 8.33 12.08
CA SER A 40 -1.79 8.47 12.11
C SER A 40 -1.11 7.71 10.94
N LEU A 41 -1.73 6.64 10.46
CA LEU A 41 -1.22 5.82 9.35
C LEU A 41 -1.30 6.54 8.00
N LEU A 42 -2.17 7.54 7.87
CA LEU A 42 -2.32 8.38 6.68
C LEU A 42 -1.47 9.66 6.74
N THR A 43 -0.76 9.89 7.85
CA THR A 43 0.14 11.03 7.98
C THR A 43 1.44 10.77 7.20
N PRO A 44 1.86 11.68 6.29
CA PRO A 44 3.12 11.52 5.59
C PRO A 44 4.33 11.47 6.53
N PRO A 45 5.34 10.62 6.22
CA PRO A 45 5.38 9.68 5.10
C PRO A 45 4.44 8.47 5.33
N VAL A 46 3.60 8.17 4.34
CA VAL A 46 2.66 7.05 4.39
C VAL A 46 3.36 5.79 3.88
N ASN A 47 3.84 4.96 4.79
CA ASN A 47 4.39 3.66 4.42
C ASN A 47 3.26 2.68 4.09
N VAL A 48 3.20 2.22 2.84
CA VAL A 48 2.08 1.38 2.36
C VAL A 48 2.11 -0.03 2.96
N LEU A 49 3.28 -0.54 3.37
CA LEU A 49 3.37 -1.83 4.08
C LEU A 49 2.73 -1.70 5.46
N ARG A 50 3.08 -0.64 6.20
CA ARG A 50 2.47 -0.34 7.50
C ARG A 50 0.97 -0.14 7.35
N LEU A 51 0.53 0.71 6.42
CA LEU A 51 -0.90 0.95 6.16
C LEU A 51 -1.66 -0.35 5.88
N SER A 52 -1.04 -1.29 5.17
CA SER A 52 -1.71 -2.50 4.72
C SER A 52 -1.63 -3.67 5.70
N LEU A 53 -0.65 -3.68 6.61
CA LEU A 53 -0.46 -4.75 7.60
C LEU A 53 -0.90 -4.36 9.02
N HIS A 54 -1.06 -3.07 9.32
CA HIS A 54 -1.44 -2.60 10.66
C HIS A 54 -2.90 -2.93 10.97
N PRO A 55 -3.23 -3.40 12.19
CA PRO A 55 -4.62 -3.66 12.60
C PRO A 55 -5.54 -2.43 12.52
N GLY A 56 -4.99 -1.23 12.77
CA GLY A 56 -5.71 0.04 12.59
C GLY A 56 -5.69 0.58 11.15
N GLY A 57 -5.02 -0.11 10.23
CA GLY A 57 -4.94 0.22 8.81
C GLY A 57 -6.00 -0.51 7.99
N ILE A 58 -5.65 -0.93 6.77
CA ILE A 58 -6.57 -1.66 5.89
C ILE A 58 -6.53 -3.19 6.10
N ALA A 59 -5.65 -3.69 6.97
CA ALA A 59 -5.50 -5.13 7.22
C ALA A 59 -6.82 -5.86 7.56
N PRO A 60 -7.72 -5.32 8.40
CA PRO A 60 -8.99 -5.99 8.71
C PRO A 60 -9.93 -6.18 7.52
N ARG A 61 -9.70 -5.45 6.42
CA ARG A 61 -10.52 -5.49 5.19
C ARG A 61 -9.98 -6.48 4.16
N ILE A 62 -8.81 -7.06 4.40
CA ILE A 62 -8.18 -8.02 3.49
C ILE A 62 -8.68 -9.41 3.85
N VAL A 63 -9.60 -9.95 3.04
CA VAL A 63 -10.23 -11.26 3.27
C VAL A 63 -9.20 -12.39 3.41
N ASN A 64 -8.13 -12.35 2.61
CA ASN A 64 -7.05 -13.34 2.62
C ASN A 64 -5.74 -12.79 3.24
N LEU A 65 -5.84 -12.06 4.36
CA LEU A 65 -4.71 -11.35 4.98
C LEU A 65 -3.47 -12.23 5.20
N GLN A 66 -3.64 -13.49 5.62
CA GLN A 66 -2.52 -14.40 5.87
C GLN A 66 -1.76 -14.78 4.59
N GLU A 67 -2.46 -15.01 3.49
CA GLU A 67 -1.84 -15.30 2.21
C GLU A 67 -1.16 -14.04 1.68
N TRP A 68 -1.89 -12.93 1.67
CA TRP A 68 -1.41 -11.65 1.18
C TRP A 68 -0.18 -11.13 1.94
N ARG A 69 -0.14 -11.24 3.28
CA ARG A 69 1.05 -10.84 4.06
C ARG A 69 2.27 -11.69 3.73
N THR A 70 2.08 -12.97 3.42
CA THR A 70 3.17 -13.90 3.08
C THR A 70 3.79 -13.47 1.75
N HIS A 71 2.96 -13.23 0.74
CA HIS A 71 3.39 -12.71 -0.57
C HIS A 71 4.13 -11.38 -0.47
N LEU A 72 3.66 -10.46 0.40
CA LEU A 72 4.35 -9.18 0.63
C LEU A 72 5.74 -9.35 1.26
N ILE A 73 5.85 -10.17 2.31
CA ILE A 73 7.12 -10.39 3.02
C ILE A 73 8.13 -11.05 2.08
N GLU A 74 7.70 -12.02 1.28
CA GLU A 74 8.57 -12.64 0.28
C GLU A 74 9.07 -11.65 -0.77
N ARG A 75 8.19 -10.76 -1.26
CA ARG A 75 8.59 -9.70 -2.19
C ARG A 75 9.59 -8.74 -1.55
N LEU A 76 9.37 -8.34 -0.30
CA LEU A 76 10.28 -7.45 0.44
C LEU A 76 11.65 -8.09 0.62
N LYS A 77 11.72 -9.38 0.97
CA LYS A 77 12.97 -10.14 1.05
C LYS A 77 13.73 -10.12 -0.28
N ARG A 78 13.05 -10.47 -1.39
CA ARG A 78 13.65 -10.43 -2.73
C ARG A 78 14.19 -9.04 -3.11
N GLN A 79 13.47 -7.98 -2.74
CA GLN A 79 13.94 -6.61 -2.99
C GLN A 79 15.18 -6.27 -2.17
N ASN A 80 15.20 -6.64 -0.89
CA ASN A 80 16.36 -6.46 -0.03
C ASN A 80 17.59 -7.19 -0.59
N ASP A 81 17.43 -8.44 -1.01
CA ASP A 81 18.52 -9.25 -1.57
C ASP A 81 19.05 -8.70 -2.90
N ALA A 82 18.19 -8.04 -3.70
CA ALA A 82 18.57 -7.44 -4.99
C ALA A 82 19.19 -6.04 -4.88
N THR A 83 19.09 -5.39 -3.72
CA THR A 83 19.64 -4.04 -3.48
C THR A 83 20.70 -3.99 -2.37
N GLY A 84 21.11 -5.17 -1.87
CA GLY A 84 22.23 -5.35 -0.94
C GLY A 84 23.59 -5.32 -1.61
#